data_AF-A0A4R8E123-F1
#
_entry.id   AF-A0A4R8E123-F1
#
_cell.length_a   1.000
_cell.length_b   1.000
_cell.length_c   1.000
_cell.angle_alpha   90.00
_cell.angle_beta   90.00
_cell.angle_gamma   90.00
#
_symmetry.space_group_name_H-M   'P 1'
#
loop_
_entity.id
_entity.type
_entity.pdbx_description
1 polymer ?
#
loop_
_entity_poly.entity_id
_entity_poly.type
_entity_poly.pdbx_seq_one_letter_code
_entity_poly.pdbx_strand_id
1 'polypeptide(L)'
;MTEHVVRPDGTGFYLAGGELTMAGFAEQVIAFEQPIDFSITAGLFGSTDLDVVVASWSSAEPGDLSGVRSEDGLLVLPLRTQALMLNSLPSSTRVRLRTESSLHAAAGTWQLTLHFRNRAGSGLTWHAGLPAEAFDAGWTAPLADFLTVDGVDPDIRELTSVTLAHHADDEFYELLVDGQRAGILVYHVIGSHLSITHTVIDQAYRGRGLSWELIRRALDDIRTRFLTVSNYCAIVRQFVEENPEYGDLLALPRPV
;
A
#
# COMPACT_ATOMS: atom_id res chain seq x y z
N MET A 1 8.72 23.63 37.33
CA MET A 1 8.52 22.19 37.59
C MET A 1 7.91 21.61 36.32
N THR A 2 8.53 20.55 35.82
CA THR A 2 8.82 20.29 34.40
C THR A 2 7.59 19.99 33.54
N GLU A 3 7.41 20.75 32.46
CA GLU A 3 6.61 20.35 31.31
C GLU A 3 7.22 19.07 30.72
N HIS A 4 6.52 17.95 30.90
CA HIS A 4 6.76 16.76 30.09
C HIS A 4 6.19 17.03 28.70
N VAL A 5 7.00 17.68 27.85
CA VAL A 5 6.81 17.63 26.40
C VAL A 5 6.97 16.17 26.01
N VAL A 6 5.83 15.51 25.76
CA VAL A 6 5.79 14.23 25.06
C VAL A 6 6.45 14.48 23.71
N ARG A 7 7.68 13.97 23.55
CA ARG A 7 8.35 13.95 22.25
C ARG A 7 7.46 13.10 21.32
N PRO A 8 7.20 13.52 20.08
CA PRO A 8 6.54 12.65 19.12
C PRO A 8 7.44 11.42 18.97
N ASP A 9 6.91 10.30 19.39
CA ASP A 9 7.39 8.97 19.06
C ASP A 9 7.69 8.93 17.57
N GLY A 10 8.86 8.40 17.20
CA GLY A 10 9.40 8.44 15.84
C GLY A 10 8.65 7.60 14.80
N THR A 11 7.32 7.49 14.92
CA THR A 11 6.41 6.66 14.12
C THR A 11 5.79 7.40 12.93
N GLY A 12 5.92 8.74 12.87
CA GLY A 12 5.40 9.55 11.76
C GLY A 12 6.26 9.48 10.49
N PHE A 13 5.61 9.32 9.34
CA PHE A 13 6.22 9.47 8.02
C PHE A 13 6.20 10.94 7.58
N TYR A 14 7.32 11.44 7.07
CA TYR A 14 7.46 12.77 6.51
C TYR A 14 7.87 12.71 5.04
N LEU A 15 7.38 13.66 4.24
CA LEU A 15 7.76 13.82 2.84
C LEU A 15 9.26 14.15 2.76
N ALA A 16 10.01 13.28 2.10
CA ALA A 16 11.46 13.32 2.01
C ALA A 16 11.97 13.60 0.59
N GLY A 17 11.12 13.41 -0.42
CA GLY A 17 11.44 13.70 -1.81
C GLY A 17 10.25 13.39 -2.73
N GLY A 18 10.43 13.65 -4.02
CA GLY A 18 9.46 13.31 -5.03
C GLY A 18 10.02 13.45 -6.43
N GLU A 19 9.35 12.86 -7.39
CA GLU A 19 9.73 12.82 -8.79
C GLU A 19 8.47 12.95 -9.65
N LEU A 20 8.59 13.66 -10.76
CA LEU A 20 7.56 13.73 -11.79
C LEU A 20 8.10 13.07 -13.05
N THR A 21 7.43 12.01 -13.49
CA THR A 21 7.84 11.22 -14.65
C THR A 21 6.86 11.44 -15.79
N MET A 22 7.40 11.55 -17.01
CA MET A 22 6.61 11.82 -18.20
C MET A 22 7.06 10.97 -19.40
N ALA A 23 6.09 10.30 -20.02
CA ALA A 23 6.27 9.54 -21.26
C ALA A 23 5.89 10.38 -22.50
N GLY A 24 6.65 10.23 -23.59
CA GLY A 24 6.31 10.80 -24.90
C GLY A 24 6.74 12.26 -25.13
N PHE A 25 7.39 12.90 -24.16
CA PHE A 25 7.79 14.31 -24.23
C PHE A 25 9.28 14.53 -24.53
N ALA A 26 10.10 13.48 -24.51
CA ALA A 26 11.57 13.57 -24.62
C ALA A 26 12.05 14.34 -25.86
N GLU A 27 11.35 14.22 -26.99
CA GLU A 27 11.69 14.93 -28.23
C GLU A 27 11.22 16.40 -28.24
N GLN A 28 10.31 16.80 -27.35
CA GLN A 28 9.73 18.15 -27.28
C GLN A 28 10.37 19.04 -26.21
N VAL A 29 11.00 18.43 -25.19
CA VAL A 29 11.65 19.19 -24.09
C VAL A 29 12.84 20.03 -24.53
N ILE A 30 13.47 19.69 -25.66
CA ILE A 30 14.62 20.41 -26.22
C ILE A 30 14.19 21.72 -26.91
N ALA A 31 12.88 21.99 -27.03
CA ALA A 31 12.35 23.14 -27.77
C ALA A 31 11.64 24.20 -26.90
N PHE A 32 11.89 24.24 -25.59
CA PHE A 32 11.27 25.26 -24.73
C PHE A 32 12.03 26.58 -24.73
N GLU A 33 11.34 27.65 -25.15
CA GLU A 33 11.88 29.03 -25.13
C GLU A 33 11.74 29.73 -23.76
N GLN A 34 11.11 29.09 -22.77
CA GLN A 34 10.89 29.64 -21.43
C GLN A 34 11.23 28.62 -20.33
N PRO A 35 11.57 29.09 -19.12
CA PRO A 35 11.65 28.24 -17.94
C PRO A 35 10.30 27.58 -17.67
N ILE A 36 10.36 26.36 -17.15
CA ILE A 36 9.19 25.57 -16.79
C ILE A 36 9.15 25.46 -15.27
N ASP A 37 8.05 25.94 -14.70
CA ASP A 37 7.78 25.84 -13.27
C ASP A 37 6.60 24.91 -13.04
N PHE A 38 6.82 23.89 -12.20
CA PHE A 38 5.78 23.02 -11.69
C PHE A 38 5.63 23.21 -10.20
N SER A 39 4.38 23.34 -9.74
CA SER A 39 4.06 23.22 -8.33
C SER A 39 2.92 22.24 -8.14
N ILE A 40 3.03 21.43 -7.09
CA ILE A 40 2.00 20.53 -6.60
C ILE A 40 1.54 21.07 -5.27
N THR A 41 0.26 21.39 -5.20
CA THR A 41 -0.39 21.80 -3.95
C THR A 41 -1.15 20.64 -3.32
N ALA A 42 -1.31 20.69 -2.00
CA ALA A 42 -2.19 19.83 -1.22
C ALA A 42 -3.03 20.67 -0.27
N GLY A 43 -4.34 20.41 -0.21
CA GLY A 43 -5.21 21.02 0.79
C GLY A 43 -4.89 20.48 2.19
N LEU A 44 -4.70 21.36 3.18
CA LEU A 44 -4.43 20.94 4.57
C LEU A 44 -5.69 21.01 5.44
N PHE A 45 -5.75 20.14 6.45
CA PHE A 45 -6.79 20.14 7.51
C PHE A 45 -8.26 20.12 7.02
N GLY A 46 -8.52 19.62 5.81
CA GLY A 46 -9.87 19.55 5.26
C GLY A 46 -10.47 20.90 4.84
N SER A 47 -9.68 21.98 4.79
CA SER A 47 -10.10 23.27 4.22
C SER A 47 -9.78 23.34 2.74
N THR A 48 -10.70 23.86 1.93
CA THR A 48 -10.49 24.11 0.50
C THR A 48 -9.73 25.40 0.20
N ASP A 49 -9.54 26.27 1.20
CA ASP A 49 -8.94 27.61 1.01
C ASP A 49 -7.44 27.64 1.30
N LEU A 50 -6.85 26.53 1.77
CA LEU A 50 -5.44 26.42 2.14
C LEU A 50 -4.76 25.29 1.37
N ASP A 51 -4.47 25.56 0.10
CA ASP A 51 -3.59 24.75 -0.75
C ASP A 51 -2.13 25.13 -0.42
N VAL A 52 -1.35 24.18 0.12
CA VAL A 52 0.09 24.37 0.40
C VAL A 52 0.91 23.66 -0.67
N VAL A 53 1.98 24.32 -1.15
CA VAL A 53 2.92 23.69 -2.08
C VAL A 53 3.71 22.61 -1.36
N VAL A 54 3.51 21.36 -1.74
CA VAL A 54 4.18 20.20 -1.13
C VAL A 54 5.42 19.78 -1.92
N ALA A 55 5.40 20.01 -3.22
CA ALA A 55 6.49 19.69 -4.12
C ALA A 55 6.52 20.69 -5.27
N SER A 56 7.71 21.06 -5.72
CA SER A 56 7.88 21.93 -6.89
C SER A 56 9.13 21.58 -7.68
N TRP A 57 9.13 21.94 -8.95
CA TRP A 57 10.32 21.87 -9.80
C TRP A 57 10.35 23.12 -10.68
N SER A 58 11.56 23.57 -10.99
CA SER A 58 11.77 24.76 -11.83
C SER A 58 13.10 24.59 -12.55
N SER A 59 13.11 24.82 -13.86
CA SER A 59 14.34 25.00 -14.64
C SER A 59 14.90 26.40 -14.42
N ALA A 60 16.21 26.56 -14.17
CA ALA A 60 16.76 27.89 -13.92
C ALA A 60 16.80 28.76 -15.19
N GLU A 61 16.97 28.15 -16.36
CA GLU A 61 16.99 28.80 -17.67
C GLU A 61 16.21 27.96 -18.71
N PRO A 62 15.76 28.54 -19.83
CA PRO A 62 15.18 27.77 -20.93
C PRO A 62 16.16 26.69 -21.41
N GLY A 63 15.71 25.43 -21.45
CA GLY A 63 16.56 24.29 -21.81
C GLY A 63 17.52 23.82 -20.70
N ASP A 64 17.49 24.42 -19.51
CA ASP A 64 18.20 23.89 -18.34
C ASP A 64 17.47 22.65 -17.81
N LEU A 65 18.03 21.49 -18.14
CA LEU A 65 17.57 20.18 -17.70
C LEU A 65 18.41 19.66 -16.53
N SER A 66 19.03 20.53 -15.75
CA SER A 66 19.83 20.14 -14.59
C SER A 66 19.02 19.28 -13.63
N GLY A 67 19.46 18.03 -13.45
CA GLY A 67 18.82 17.04 -12.60
C GLY A 67 17.69 16.25 -13.28
N VAL A 68 17.24 16.64 -14.48
CA VAL A 68 16.33 15.82 -15.28
C VAL A 68 17.09 14.61 -15.80
N ARG A 69 16.56 13.43 -15.52
CA ARG A 69 17.14 12.15 -15.93
C ARG A 69 16.26 11.55 -17.04
N SER A 70 16.87 10.74 -17.89
CA SER A 70 16.12 9.88 -18.81
C SER A 70 16.33 8.43 -18.40
N GLU A 71 15.24 7.75 -18.05
CA GLU A 71 15.23 6.35 -17.61
C GLU A 71 14.16 5.61 -18.43
N ASP A 72 14.56 4.54 -19.14
CA ASP A 72 13.67 3.71 -19.97
C ASP A 72 12.76 4.48 -20.95
N GLY A 73 13.26 5.59 -21.51
CA GLY A 73 12.49 6.45 -22.43
C GLY A 73 11.52 7.41 -21.76
N LEU A 74 11.52 7.47 -20.42
CA LEU A 74 10.79 8.42 -19.61
C LEU A 74 11.72 9.57 -19.17
N LEU A 75 11.18 10.78 -19.11
CA LEU A 75 11.85 11.90 -18.47
C LEU A 75 11.46 11.94 -16.99
N VAL A 76 12.44 12.04 -16.10
CA VAL A 76 12.28 12.05 -14.65
C VAL A 76 12.77 13.39 -14.11
N LEU A 77 11.85 14.19 -13.57
CA LEU A 77 12.10 15.51 -13.01
C LEU A 77 12.13 15.42 -11.47
N PRO A 78 13.26 15.69 -10.80
CA PRO A 78 13.37 15.58 -9.35
C PRO A 78 12.68 16.76 -8.67
N LEU A 79 11.64 16.51 -7.89
CA LEU A 79 10.89 17.55 -7.21
C LEU A 79 11.61 18.00 -5.94
N ARG A 80 11.66 19.31 -5.73
CA ARG A 80 11.99 19.92 -4.43
C ARG A 80 10.77 19.83 -3.52
N THR A 81 10.88 19.10 -2.43
CA THR A 81 9.79 18.91 -1.47
C THR A 81 10.01 19.72 -0.19
N GLN A 82 8.91 20.13 0.45
CA GLN A 82 8.95 20.65 1.81
C GLN A 82 8.70 19.53 2.82
N ALA A 83 9.35 19.60 3.99
CA ALA A 83 9.15 18.62 5.04
C ALA A 83 7.71 18.73 5.59
N LEU A 84 6.88 17.75 5.25
CA LEU A 84 5.48 17.67 5.65
C LEU A 84 5.18 16.29 6.20
N MET A 85 4.51 16.21 7.35
CA MET A 85 4.09 14.93 7.91
C MET A 85 2.89 14.39 7.14
N LEU A 86 2.92 13.10 6.80
CA LEU A 86 1.85 12.42 6.08
C LEU A 86 0.50 12.53 6.81
N ASN A 87 0.51 12.48 8.15
CA ASN A 87 -0.70 12.61 8.97
C ASN A 87 -1.27 14.04 9.03
N SER A 88 -0.57 15.03 8.49
CA SER A 88 -1.07 16.40 8.36
C SER A 88 -1.87 16.59 7.06
N LEU A 89 -1.78 15.63 6.14
CA LEU A 89 -2.57 15.61 4.93
C LEU A 89 -3.97 15.00 5.18
N PRO A 90 -5.02 15.50 4.51
CA PRO A 90 -6.35 14.89 4.55
C PRO A 90 -6.37 13.54 3.82
N SER A 91 -7.39 12.71 4.10
CA SER A 91 -7.57 11.40 3.45
C SER A 91 -7.64 11.46 1.92
N SER A 92 -8.12 12.57 1.37
CA SER A 92 -8.03 12.89 -0.05
C SER A 92 -7.38 14.25 -0.23
N THR A 93 -6.31 14.27 -1.02
CA THR A 93 -5.54 15.47 -1.30
C THR A 93 -5.87 15.97 -2.70
N ARG A 94 -6.19 17.26 -2.84
CA ARG A 94 -6.30 17.87 -4.16
C ARG A 94 -4.90 18.11 -4.70
N VAL A 95 -4.54 17.38 -5.74
CA VAL A 95 -3.30 17.53 -6.50
C VAL A 95 -3.60 18.44 -7.68
N ARG A 96 -2.92 19.59 -7.74
CA ARG A 96 -2.98 20.49 -8.88
C ARG A 96 -1.57 20.75 -9.37
N LEU A 97 -1.33 20.49 -10.65
CA LEU A 97 -0.10 20.85 -11.33
C LEU A 97 -0.31 22.21 -12.00
N ARG A 98 0.49 23.20 -11.63
CA ARG A 98 0.53 24.48 -12.33
C ARG A 98 1.77 24.55 -13.22
N THR A 99 1.59 25.02 -14.44
CA THR A 99 2.66 25.30 -15.42
C THR A 99 2.50 26.73 -15.93
N GLU A 100 3.59 27.49 -16.01
CA GLU A 100 3.57 28.84 -16.59
C GLU A 100 3.63 28.82 -18.12
N SER A 101 4.22 27.76 -18.69
CA SER A 101 4.24 27.51 -20.14
C SER A 101 2.97 26.78 -20.56
N SER A 102 2.47 27.04 -21.78
CA SER A 102 1.33 26.35 -22.41
C SER A 102 1.63 24.90 -22.80
N LEU A 103 2.18 24.14 -21.85
CA LEU A 103 2.26 22.69 -21.86
C LEU A 103 0.82 22.16 -21.89
N HIS A 104 0.39 21.71 -23.06
CA HIS A 104 -0.89 21.03 -23.16
C HIS A 104 -0.77 19.69 -22.43
N ALA A 105 -1.50 19.55 -21.33
CA ALA A 105 -1.69 18.31 -20.57
C ALA A 105 -2.00 17.08 -21.44
N ALA A 106 -2.47 17.29 -22.67
CA ALA A 106 -3.04 16.29 -23.57
C ALA A 106 -2.02 15.40 -24.31
N ALA A 107 -0.71 15.64 -24.25
CA ALA A 107 0.25 14.96 -25.13
C ALA A 107 1.05 13.81 -24.49
N GLY A 108 0.99 13.62 -23.16
CA GLY A 108 1.87 12.66 -22.47
C GLY A 108 1.20 11.91 -21.32
N THR A 109 1.78 10.77 -20.95
CA THR A 109 1.42 10.06 -19.71
C THR A 109 2.28 10.58 -18.58
N TRP A 110 1.64 11.19 -17.58
CA TRP A 110 2.29 11.81 -16.43
C TRP A 110 2.11 10.94 -15.19
N GLN A 111 3.18 10.78 -14.42
CA GLN A 111 3.21 10.03 -13.17
C GLN A 111 3.88 10.88 -12.09
N LEU A 112 3.21 11.04 -10.96
CA LEU A 112 3.75 11.71 -9.79
C LEU A 112 4.12 10.68 -8.72
N THR A 113 5.36 10.72 -8.27
CA THR A 113 5.89 9.90 -7.19
C THR A 113 6.31 10.80 -6.03
N LEU A 114 5.84 10.53 -4.82
CA LEU A 114 6.23 11.21 -3.60
C LEU A 114 6.75 10.19 -2.59
N HIS A 115 7.95 10.41 -2.07
CA HIS A 115 8.62 9.52 -1.14
C HIS A 115 8.51 10.04 0.28
N PHE A 116 7.93 9.23 1.15
CA PHE A 116 7.83 9.49 2.58
C PHE A 116 8.81 8.59 3.35
N ARG A 117 9.40 9.11 4.42
CA ARG A 117 10.35 8.38 5.26
C ARG A 117 9.98 8.55 6.72
N ASN A 118 10.27 7.56 7.55
CA ASN A 118 10.23 7.72 8.99
C ASN A 118 11.66 7.70 9.58
N ARG A 119 11.78 8.04 10.87
CA ARG A 119 13.09 8.01 11.55
C ARG A 119 13.66 6.61 11.76
N ALA A 120 12.81 5.58 11.68
CA ALA A 120 13.21 4.19 11.81
C ALA A 120 13.81 3.60 10.51
N GLY A 121 13.82 4.37 9.42
CA GLY A 121 14.36 3.95 8.12
C GLY A 121 13.35 3.29 7.18
N SER A 122 12.09 3.12 7.58
CA SER A 122 11.02 2.67 6.68
C SER A 122 10.63 3.80 5.71
N GLY A 123 10.25 3.42 4.50
CA GLY A 123 9.72 4.35 3.50
C GLY A 123 8.30 4.00 3.07
N LEU A 124 7.56 4.99 2.60
CA LEU A 124 6.34 4.82 1.82
C LEU A 124 6.50 5.61 0.52
N THR A 125 5.89 5.13 -0.56
CA THR A 125 5.86 5.81 -1.84
C THR A 125 4.43 5.99 -2.27
N TRP A 126 4.03 7.24 -2.41
CA TRP A 126 2.77 7.58 -3.04
C TRP A 126 3.02 7.75 -4.53
N HIS A 127 2.33 6.97 -5.37
CA HIS A 127 2.54 6.98 -6.82
C HIS A 127 1.21 7.02 -7.56
N ALA A 128 1.01 8.02 -8.41
CA ALA A 128 -0.24 8.17 -9.15
C ALA A 128 -0.01 8.70 -10.56
N GLY A 129 -0.81 8.17 -11.50
CA GLY A 129 -0.96 8.80 -12.81
C GLY A 129 -1.77 10.08 -12.68
N LEU A 130 -1.24 11.17 -13.23
CA LEU A 130 -1.94 12.45 -13.23
C LEU A 130 -2.96 12.45 -14.38
N PRO A 131 -4.26 12.55 -14.08
CA PRO A 131 -5.26 12.69 -15.11
C PRO A 131 -5.30 14.15 -15.60
N ALA A 132 -6.00 14.41 -16.70
CA ALA A 132 -6.01 15.74 -17.33
C ALA A 132 -6.53 16.83 -16.38
N GLU A 133 -7.46 16.51 -15.48
CA GLU A 133 -8.03 17.43 -14.50
C GLU A 133 -6.99 17.99 -13.50
N ALA A 134 -5.87 17.30 -13.32
CA ALA A 134 -4.78 17.76 -12.47
C ALA A 134 -4.15 19.06 -12.97
N PHE A 135 -4.24 19.35 -14.27
CA PHE A 135 -3.65 20.53 -14.92
C PHE A 135 -4.56 21.77 -14.88
N ASP A 136 -5.85 21.57 -14.57
CA ASP A 136 -6.85 22.64 -14.55
C ASP A 136 -7.33 22.92 -13.11
N ALA A 137 -8.55 22.46 -12.78
CA ALA A 137 -9.19 22.69 -11.49
C ALA A 137 -8.51 21.94 -10.33
N GLY A 138 -7.63 20.99 -10.63
CA GLY A 138 -6.99 20.10 -9.65
C GLY A 138 -7.78 18.82 -9.46
N TRP A 139 -7.07 17.71 -9.39
CA TRP A 139 -7.60 16.38 -9.25
C TRP A 139 -7.61 15.97 -7.77
N THR A 140 -8.72 15.41 -7.30
CA THR A 140 -8.82 14.88 -5.93
C THR A 140 -8.31 13.44 -5.89
N ALA A 141 -7.16 13.24 -5.26
CA ALA A 141 -6.53 11.93 -5.15
C ALA A 141 -6.73 11.35 -3.75
N PRO A 142 -7.31 10.14 -3.60
CA PRO A 142 -7.33 9.44 -2.32
C PRO A 142 -5.89 9.07 -1.94
N LEU A 143 -5.41 9.53 -0.78
CA LEU A 143 -4.00 9.29 -0.42
C LEU A 143 -3.71 7.81 -0.22
N ALA A 144 -4.63 7.09 0.41
CA ALA A 144 -4.43 5.67 0.73
C ALA A 144 -4.33 4.78 -0.52
N ASP A 145 -5.11 5.08 -1.56
CA ASP A 145 -5.23 4.23 -2.76
C ASP A 145 -3.94 4.16 -3.59
N PHE A 146 -3.07 5.16 -3.45
CA PHE A 146 -1.82 5.30 -4.20
C PHE A 146 -0.59 5.14 -3.32
N LEU A 147 -0.76 4.84 -2.03
CA LEU A 147 0.34 4.72 -1.08
C LEU A 147 0.83 3.27 -0.99
N THR A 148 2.13 3.10 -1.21
CA THR A 148 2.83 1.82 -1.11
C THR A 148 3.93 1.91 -0.07
N VAL A 149 4.41 0.76 0.42
CA VAL A 149 5.52 0.69 1.37
C VAL A 149 6.82 0.46 0.61
N ASP A 150 7.86 1.25 0.87
CA ASP A 150 9.14 1.12 0.18
C ASP A 150 9.90 -0.12 0.65
N GLY A 151 10.56 -0.80 -0.27
CA GLY A 151 11.18 -2.09 -0.01
C GLY A 151 10.15 -3.24 0.02
N VAL A 152 8.88 -2.96 -0.30
CA VAL A 152 7.93 -3.94 -0.82
C VAL A 152 8.05 -3.85 -2.33
N ASP A 153 8.86 -4.74 -2.90
CA ASP A 153 9.05 -4.88 -4.35
C ASP A 153 7.67 -5.05 -5.04
N PRO A 154 7.36 -4.33 -6.14
CA PRO A 154 6.17 -4.63 -6.95
C PRO A 154 6.18 -6.07 -7.50
N ASP A 155 7.33 -6.77 -7.49
CA ASP A 155 7.46 -8.21 -7.75
C ASP A 155 7.05 -9.12 -6.57
N ILE A 156 6.53 -8.59 -5.44
CA ILE A 156 5.77 -9.43 -4.47
C ILE A 156 4.36 -9.76 -5.01
N ARG A 157 4.26 -9.94 -6.33
CA ARG A 157 3.26 -10.79 -6.97
C ARG A 157 3.83 -12.10 -7.53
N GLU A 158 5.15 -12.36 -7.47
CA GLU A 158 5.75 -13.67 -7.82
C GLU A 158 7.09 -13.89 -7.07
N LEU A 159 7.32 -14.79 -6.11
CA LEU A 159 6.57 -15.83 -5.42
C LEU A 159 7.02 -15.80 -3.96
N THR A 160 6.25 -15.19 -3.05
CA THR A 160 6.26 -15.72 -1.68
C THR A 160 5.73 -17.14 -1.78
N SER A 161 6.59 -18.15 -1.64
CA SER A 161 6.16 -19.54 -1.72
C SER A 161 5.34 -19.86 -0.48
N VAL A 162 4.04 -19.55 -0.56
CA VAL A 162 3.07 -19.86 0.48
C VAL A 162 2.65 -21.30 0.27
N THR A 163 3.16 -22.19 1.12
CA THR A 163 2.83 -23.62 1.09
C THR A 163 2.08 -23.99 2.36
N LEU A 164 1.16 -24.95 2.23
CA LEU A 164 0.43 -25.51 3.35
C LEU A 164 0.97 -26.92 3.59
N ALA A 165 1.55 -27.16 4.75
CA ALA A 165 1.91 -28.50 5.20
C ALA A 165 0.81 -29.02 6.14
N HIS A 166 0.38 -30.26 5.93
CA HIS A 166 -0.58 -30.92 6.81
C HIS A 166 0.16 -31.92 7.70
N HIS A 167 0.16 -31.65 9.01
CA HIS A 167 0.77 -32.50 10.03
C HIS A 167 -0.33 -33.32 10.70
N ALA A 168 -0.77 -34.38 10.01
CA ALA A 168 -1.94 -35.16 10.43
C ALA A 168 -1.77 -35.84 11.80
N ASP A 169 -0.57 -36.35 12.09
CA ASP A 169 -0.24 -37.04 13.35
C ASP A 169 -0.23 -36.08 14.56
N ASP A 170 0.05 -34.80 14.32
CA ASP A 170 0.09 -33.75 15.34
C ASP A 170 -1.15 -32.84 15.33
N GLU A 171 -2.10 -33.14 14.44
CA GLU A 171 -3.39 -32.45 14.28
C GLU A 171 -3.31 -30.92 14.02
N PHE A 172 -2.40 -30.49 13.15
CA PHE A 172 -2.38 -29.10 12.70
C PHE A 172 -2.00 -28.93 11.23
N TYR A 173 -2.41 -27.79 10.67
CA TYR A 173 -1.91 -27.28 9.40
C TYR A 173 -0.89 -26.18 9.67
N GLU A 174 0.18 -26.18 8.90
CA GLU A 174 1.25 -25.18 8.97
C GLU A 174 1.28 -24.39 7.68
N LEU A 175 1.22 -23.05 7.81
CA LEU A 175 1.48 -22.16 6.70
C LEU A 175 2.97 -21.82 6.68
N LEU A 176 3.63 -22.12 5.58
CA LEU A 176 5.03 -21.78 5.34
C LEU A 176 5.08 -20.63 4.34
N VAL A 177 5.85 -19.60 4.66
CA VAL A 177 6.22 -18.50 3.77
C VAL A 177 7.70 -18.64 3.50
N ASP A 178 8.07 -18.97 2.27
CA ASP A 178 9.48 -19.15 1.87
C ASP A 178 10.19 -20.21 2.72
N GLY A 179 9.46 -21.30 2.98
CA GLY A 179 9.93 -22.42 3.80
C GLY A 179 10.01 -22.13 5.30
N GLN A 180 9.65 -20.93 5.75
CA GLN A 180 9.59 -20.57 7.16
C GLN A 180 8.17 -20.59 7.69
N ARG A 181 7.97 -21.11 8.90
CA ARG A 181 6.64 -21.12 9.53
C ARG A 181 6.13 -19.70 9.73
N ALA A 182 4.98 -19.42 9.12
CA ALA A 182 4.25 -18.17 9.24
C ALA A 182 3.03 -18.30 10.15
N GLY A 183 2.47 -19.50 10.30
CA GLY A 183 1.34 -19.72 11.20
C GLY A 183 0.84 -21.15 11.22
N ILE A 184 -0.10 -21.42 12.13
CA ILE A 184 -0.70 -22.75 12.32
C ILE A 184 -2.21 -22.66 12.53
N LEU A 185 -2.91 -23.71 12.10
CA LEU A 185 -4.31 -23.99 12.43
C LEU A 185 -4.36 -25.36 13.11
N VAL A 186 -4.72 -25.35 14.39
CA VAL A 186 -4.79 -26.55 15.23
C VAL A 186 -6.22 -27.08 15.25
N TYR A 187 -6.35 -28.39 15.09
CA TYR A 187 -7.61 -29.10 15.16
C TYR A 187 -7.49 -30.36 16.02
N HIS A 188 -8.61 -31.04 16.27
CA HIS A 188 -8.67 -32.37 16.86
C HIS A 188 -9.68 -33.24 16.13
N VAL A 189 -9.35 -34.51 15.91
CA VAL A 189 -10.27 -35.50 15.31
C VAL A 189 -10.93 -36.33 16.40
N ILE A 190 -12.27 -36.30 16.43
CA ILE A 190 -13.08 -37.09 17.36
C ILE A 190 -13.99 -38.00 16.52
N GLY A 191 -13.55 -39.24 16.33
CA GLY A 191 -14.23 -40.20 15.45
C GLY A 191 -14.23 -39.72 14.00
N SER A 192 -15.42 -39.42 13.45
CA SER A 192 -15.58 -38.89 12.09
C SER A 192 -15.74 -37.36 12.04
N HIS A 193 -15.51 -36.67 13.16
CA HIS A 193 -15.74 -35.24 13.32
C HIS A 193 -14.41 -34.50 13.56
N LEU A 194 -14.26 -33.31 12.99
CA LEU A 194 -13.08 -32.46 13.19
C LEU A 194 -13.45 -31.19 13.96
N SER A 195 -12.68 -30.86 14.99
CA SER A 195 -12.87 -29.67 15.82
C SER A 195 -11.69 -28.71 15.67
N ILE A 196 -11.93 -27.52 15.13
CA ILE A 196 -10.92 -26.46 15.01
C ILE A 196 -10.89 -25.64 16.30
N THR A 197 -9.70 -25.53 16.92
CA THR A 197 -9.57 -24.86 18.22
C THR A 197 -8.90 -23.49 18.10
N HIS A 198 -7.77 -23.41 17.40
CA HIS A 198 -6.96 -22.19 17.37
C HIS A 198 -6.29 -21.98 16.01
N THR A 199 -6.20 -20.72 15.60
CA THR A 199 -5.39 -20.27 14.46
C THR A 199 -4.46 -19.18 14.96
N VAL A 200 -3.16 -19.29 14.67
CA VAL A 200 -2.15 -18.31 15.10
C VAL A 200 -1.23 -17.98 13.94
N ILE A 201 -1.04 -16.69 13.69
CA ILE A 201 -0.01 -16.18 12.78
C ILE A 201 1.14 -15.61 13.61
N ASP A 202 2.36 -16.03 13.27
CA ASP A 202 3.59 -15.54 13.89
C ASP A 202 3.69 -14.02 13.73
N GLN A 203 4.16 -13.33 14.78
CA GLN A 203 4.08 -11.87 14.86
C GLN A 203 4.73 -11.15 13.67
N ALA A 204 5.83 -11.70 13.14
CA ALA A 204 6.53 -11.17 11.97
C ALA A 204 5.71 -11.19 10.67
N TYR A 205 4.67 -12.04 10.61
CA TYR A 205 3.85 -12.30 9.44
C TYR A 205 2.43 -11.72 9.54
N ARG A 206 2.08 -11.08 10.67
CA ARG A 206 0.76 -10.46 10.88
C ARG A 206 0.55 -9.25 9.95
N GLY A 207 -0.72 -8.92 9.70
CA GLY A 207 -1.12 -7.79 8.84
C GLY A 207 -1.00 -8.05 7.34
N ARG A 208 -0.66 -9.28 6.92
CA ARG A 208 -0.44 -9.66 5.52
C ARG A 208 -1.55 -10.53 4.91
N GLY A 209 -2.70 -10.66 5.58
CA GLY A 209 -3.81 -11.51 5.14
C GLY A 209 -3.56 -13.03 5.26
N LEU A 210 -2.42 -13.47 5.79
CA LEU A 210 -2.02 -14.88 5.85
C LEU A 210 -2.94 -15.76 6.72
N SER A 211 -3.66 -15.18 7.69
CA SER A 211 -4.69 -15.90 8.45
C SER A 211 -5.84 -16.36 7.56
N TRP A 212 -6.32 -15.53 6.64
CA TRP A 212 -7.42 -15.90 5.72
C TRP A 212 -6.93 -16.98 4.75
N GLU A 213 -5.69 -16.87 4.28
CA GLU A 213 -5.13 -17.85 3.35
C GLU A 213 -4.95 -19.23 4.00
N LEU A 214 -4.40 -19.28 5.22
CA LEU A 214 -4.29 -20.50 6.01
C LEU A 214 -5.67 -21.14 6.25
N ILE A 215 -6.65 -20.35 6.70
CA ILE A 215 -7.98 -20.86 7.00
C ILE A 215 -8.65 -21.39 5.73
N ARG A 216 -8.62 -20.63 4.63
CA ARG A 216 -9.20 -21.04 3.34
C ARG A 216 -8.67 -22.40 2.90
N ARG A 217 -7.34 -22.52 2.77
CA ARG A 217 -6.72 -23.75 2.26
C ARG A 217 -6.94 -24.93 3.19
N ALA A 218 -6.89 -24.71 4.51
CA ALA A 218 -7.18 -25.76 5.47
C ALA A 218 -8.64 -26.20 5.40
N LEU A 219 -9.61 -25.29 5.29
CA LEU A 219 -11.02 -25.64 5.18
C LEU A 219 -11.36 -26.33 3.85
N ASP A 220 -10.74 -25.90 2.74
CA ASP A 220 -10.89 -26.55 1.43
C ASP A 220 -10.42 -28.01 1.50
N ASP A 221 -9.28 -28.22 2.14
CA ASP A 221 -8.74 -29.55 2.34
C ASP A 221 -9.60 -30.39 3.31
N ILE A 222 -10.01 -29.83 4.45
CA ILE A 222 -10.90 -30.48 5.44
C ILE A 222 -12.23 -30.90 4.79
N ARG A 223 -12.81 -30.05 3.94
CA ARG A 223 -14.07 -30.32 3.22
C ARG A 223 -14.00 -31.59 2.38
N THR A 224 -12.83 -31.93 1.84
CA THR A 224 -12.68 -33.16 1.05
C THR A 224 -12.64 -34.44 1.89
N ARG A 225 -12.39 -34.32 3.21
CA ARG A 225 -12.08 -35.47 4.08
C ARG A 225 -13.10 -35.69 5.19
N PHE A 226 -13.75 -34.63 5.66
CA PHE A 226 -14.64 -34.68 6.82
C PHE A 226 -16.04 -34.20 6.46
N LEU A 227 -17.04 -34.93 6.97
CA LEU A 227 -18.46 -34.63 6.73
C LEU A 227 -18.99 -33.49 7.61
N THR A 228 -18.33 -33.19 8.73
CA THR A 228 -18.83 -32.21 9.69
C THR A 228 -17.68 -31.64 10.52
N VAL A 229 -17.62 -30.31 10.62
CA VAL A 229 -16.61 -29.57 11.39
C VAL A 229 -17.27 -28.75 12.49
N SER A 230 -16.68 -28.74 13.69
CA SER A 230 -17.03 -27.77 14.74
C SER A 230 -15.91 -26.76 14.88
N ASN A 231 -16.27 -25.48 15.05
CA ASN A 231 -15.30 -24.42 15.18
C ASN A 231 -15.42 -23.69 16.54
N TYR A 232 -14.35 -23.73 17.32
CA TYR A 232 -14.18 -22.95 18.55
C TYR A 232 -13.26 -21.74 18.38
N CYS A 233 -12.58 -21.62 17.24
CA CYS A 233 -11.71 -20.49 16.94
C CYS A 233 -12.52 -19.27 16.47
N ALA A 234 -12.36 -18.14 17.17
CA ALA A 234 -13.02 -16.89 16.81
C ALA A 234 -12.58 -16.35 15.43
N ILE A 235 -11.31 -16.56 15.05
CA ILE A 235 -10.79 -16.10 13.75
C ILE A 235 -11.43 -16.88 12.60
N VAL A 236 -11.56 -18.19 12.75
CA VAL A 236 -12.26 -19.04 11.76
C VAL A 236 -13.74 -18.70 11.70
N ARG A 237 -14.35 -18.31 12.83
CA ARG A 237 -15.74 -17.84 12.84
C ARG A 237 -15.89 -16.58 11.99
N GLN A 238 -15.04 -15.57 12.22
CA GLN A 238 -15.05 -14.35 11.43
C GLN A 238 -14.81 -14.63 9.93
N PHE A 239 -13.87 -15.52 9.62
CA PHE A 239 -13.62 -15.94 8.24
C PHE A 239 -14.89 -16.51 7.58
N VAL A 240 -15.61 -17.41 8.25
CA VAL A 240 -16.85 -18.00 7.68
C VAL A 240 -18.00 -17.00 7.59
N GLU A 241 -18.10 -16.04 8.53
CA GLU A 241 -19.07 -14.94 8.43
C GLU A 241 -18.85 -14.08 7.18
N GLU A 242 -17.59 -13.88 6.77
CA GLU A 242 -17.22 -13.15 5.56
C GLU A 242 -17.20 -14.03 4.28
N ASN A 243 -17.17 -15.36 4.42
CA ASN A 243 -17.12 -16.34 3.32
C ASN A 243 -18.23 -17.40 3.52
N PRO A 244 -19.50 -17.06 3.22
CA PRO A 244 -20.67 -17.89 3.53
C PRO A 244 -20.66 -19.26 2.85
N GLU A 245 -19.89 -19.43 1.78
CA GLU A 245 -19.71 -20.70 1.09
C GLU A 245 -19.11 -21.80 1.96
N TYR A 246 -18.49 -21.47 3.11
CA TYR A 246 -18.00 -22.43 4.11
C TYR A 246 -19.02 -22.74 5.23
N GLY A 247 -20.20 -22.11 5.20
CA GLY A 247 -21.21 -22.27 6.24
C GLY A 247 -21.80 -23.67 6.32
N ASP A 248 -21.84 -24.42 5.21
CA ASP A 248 -22.31 -25.81 5.16
C ASP A 248 -21.34 -26.81 5.83
N LEU A 249 -20.05 -26.45 5.89
CA LEU A 249 -19.00 -27.27 6.48
C LEU A 249 -19.04 -27.24 8.01
N LEU A 250 -19.49 -26.12 8.59
CA LEU A 250 -19.60 -25.95 10.02
C LEU A 250 -20.96 -26.46 10.52
N ALA A 251 -20.93 -27.49 11.38
CA ALA A 251 -22.09 -27.77 12.21
C ALA A 251 -22.29 -26.65 13.22
N LEU A 252 -23.56 -26.32 13.51
CA LEU A 252 -23.90 -25.52 14.67
C LEU A 252 -23.25 -26.15 15.91
N PRO A 253 -22.60 -25.36 16.79
CA PRO A 253 -22.05 -25.90 18.02
C PRO A 253 -23.17 -26.59 18.79
N ARG A 254 -23.01 -27.89 19.06
CA ARG A 254 -23.99 -28.63 19.86
C ARG A 254 -23.89 -28.07 21.28
N PRO A 255 -24.97 -27.51 21.86
CA PRO A 255 -24.92 -27.04 23.24
C PRO A 255 -24.60 -28.24 24.14
N VAL A 256 -23.67 -28.01 25.07
CA VAL A 256 -23.30 -28.96 26.13
C VAL A 256 -24.42 -29.05 27.14
#